data_AF-A0A914V1M3-F1
#
_entry.id   AF-A0A914V1M3-F1
#
_cell.length_a   1.000
_cell.length_b   1.000
_cell.length_c   1.000
_cell.angle_alpha   90.00
_cell.angle_beta   90.00
_cell.angle_gamma   90.00
#
_symmetry.space_group_name_H-M   'P 1'
#
loop_
_entity.id
_entity.type
_entity.pdbx_description
1 polymer ?
#
loop_
_entity_poly.entity_id
_entity_poly.type
_entity_poly.pdbx_seq_one_letter_code
_entity_poly.pdbx_strand_id
1 'polypeptide(L)'
;MKLFVIASVFLLSALNVQAGQMGFDAIGDISTSTFQCLKNAGYSYFIGRVYHSYGAVDTQGIQNIKNAKSAGWSDVGGYLFPCLASNCGSGASQVQAVHDALQQQGAQINTLWLDIETYHWPSSQTSNQAFIQDMVNKAK
;
A
#
# COMPACT_ATOMS: atom_id res chain seq x y z
N MET A 1 -33.82 33.72 20.99
CA MET A 1 -33.33 33.74 19.59
C MET A 1 -31.83 33.47 19.49
N LYS A 2 -30.96 34.20 20.19
CA LYS A 2 -29.49 33.96 20.17
C LYS A 2 -29.07 32.55 20.61
N LEU A 3 -29.74 31.95 21.60
CA LEU A 3 -29.42 30.60 22.09
C LEU A 3 -29.74 29.48 21.06
N PHE A 4 -30.85 29.61 20.31
CA PHE A 4 -31.24 28.65 19.28
C PHE A 4 -30.32 28.69 18.06
N VAL A 5 -29.82 29.88 17.68
CA VAL A 5 -28.86 30.02 16.58
C VAL A 5 -27.51 29.38 16.95
N ILE A 6 -27.06 29.53 18.20
CA ILE A 6 -25.81 28.90 18.67
C ILE A 6 -25.94 27.37 18.68
N ALA A 7 -27.07 26.82 19.17
CA ALA A 7 -27.31 25.38 19.18
C ALA A 7 -27.32 24.76 17.77
N SER A 8 -27.89 25.46 16.77
CA SER A 8 -27.93 24.99 15.38
C SER A 8 -26.55 24.98 14.69
N VAL A 9 -25.67 25.94 15.00
CA VAL A 9 -24.29 25.98 14.45
C VAL A 9 -23.43 24.83 15.00
N PHE A 10 -23.62 24.45 16.27
CA PHE A 10 -22.94 23.29 16.87
C PHE A 10 -23.44 21.93 16.33
N LEU A 11 -24.69 21.85 15.87
CA LEU A 11 -25.24 20.60 15.31
C LEU A 11 -24.71 20.31 13.89
N LEU A 12 -24.46 21.34 13.07
CA LEU A 12 -23.90 21.17 11.72
C LEU A 12 -22.41 20.81 11.73
N SER A 13 -21.63 21.28 12.71
CA SER A 13 -20.21 20.92 12.83
C SER A 13 -19.97 19.50 13.36
N ALA A 14 -21.00 18.85 13.91
CA ALA A 14 -20.95 17.45 14.33
C ALA A 14 -21.13 16.45 13.17
N LEU A 15 -21.57 16.91 12.00
CA LEU A 15 -21.69 16.11 10.78
C LEU A 15 -20.37 16.16 9.98
N ASN A 16 -19.28 15.70 10.59
CA ASN A 16 -18.09 15.34 9.81
C ASN A 16 -18.39 14.04 9.08
N VAL A 17 -19.09 14.13 7.95
CA VAL A 17 -19.15 13.03 7.00
C VAL A 17 -17.74 12.88 6.46
N GLN A 18 -16.96 11.99 7.08
CA GLN A 18 -15.63 11.65 6.59
C GLN A 18 -15.82 10.88 5.29
N ALA A 19 -15.84 11.62 4.19
CA ALA A 19 -15.90 11.05 2.86
C ALA A 19 -14.69 10.11 2.71
N GLY A 20 -14.95 8.86 2.34
CA GLY A 20 -13.87 7.94 1.99
C GLY A 20 -13.03 8.52 0.86
N GLN A 21 -11.72 8.29 0.92
CA GLN A 21 -10.83 8.65 -0.17
C GLN A 21 -10.92 7.59 -1.28
N MET A 22 -10.99 8.03 -2.54
CA MET A 22 -10.91 7.10 -3.67
C MET A 22 -9.44 6.82 -3.99
N GLY A 23 -9.12 5.54 -4.07
CA GLY A 23 -7.81 5.06 -4.44
C GLY A 23 -7.89 3.75 -5.22
N PHE A 24 -6.74 3.25 -5.62
CA PHE A 24 -6.63 2.00 -6.37
C PHE A 24 -5.27 1.33 -6.16
N ASP A 25 -5.21 0.03 -6.38
CA ASP A 25 -3.98 -0.73 -6.52
C ASP A 25 -3.81 -1.23 -7.96
N ALA A 26 -2.57 -1.48 -8.39
CA ALA A 26 -2.31 -1.99 -9.74
C ALA A 26 -0.94 -2.68 -9.86
N ILE A 27 -0.84 -3.56 -10.87
CA ILE A 27 0.38 -4.28 -11.25
C ILE A 27 0.96 -3.88 -12.61
N GLY A 28 0.16 -3.27 -13.50
CA GLY A 28 0.60 -2.88 -14.84
C GLY A 28 1.32 -1.54 -14.88
N ASP A 29 1.99 -1.23 -15.98
CA ASP A 29 2.70 0.03 -16.19
C ASP A 29 1.74 1.22 -16.17
N ILE A 30 2.04 2.22 -15.33
CA ILE A 30 1.25 3.45 -15.24
C ILE A 30 2.20 4.63 -15.38
N SER A 31 1.97 5.43 -16.42
CA SER A 31 2.76 6.64 -16.67
C SER A 31 2.43 7.77 -15.68
N THR A 32 3.36 8.72 -15.51
CA THR A 32 3.12 9.93 -14.70
C THR A 32 1.92 10.74 -15.20
N SER A 33 1.68 10.83 -16.52
CA SER A 33 0.53 11.54 -17.08
C SER A 33 -0.80 10.83 -16.78
N THR A 34 -0.79 9.50 -16.74
CA THR A 34 -1.94 8.72 -16.27
C THR A 34 -2.25 9.01 -14.80
N PHE A 35 -1.22 9.05 -13.93
CA PHE A 35 -1.41 9.44 -12.53
C PHE A 35 -1.91 10.89 -12.37
N GLN A 36 -1.46 11.82 -13.22
CA GLN A 36 -1.99 13.19 -13.23
C GLN A 36 -3.47 13.22 -13.62
N CYS A 37 -3.86 12.43 -14.63
CA CYS A 37 -5.25 12.29 -15.05
C CYS A 37 -6.13 11.75 -13.92
N LEU A 38 -5.70 10.66 -13.27
CA LEU A 38 -6.43 10.06 -12.14
C LEU A 38 -6.54 11.01 -10.94
N LYS A 39 -5.49 11.78 -10.65
CA LYS A 39 -5.55 12.81 -9.60
C LYS A 39 -6.58 13.89 -9.90
N ASN A 40 -6.65 14.35 -11.16
CA ASN A 40 -7.65 15.32 -11.60
C ASN A 40 -9.08 14.74 -11.57
N ALA A 41 -9.22 13.42 -11.70
CA ALA A 41 -10.48 12.69 -11.55
C ALA A 41 -10.86 12.43 -10.08
N GLY A 42 -10.08 12.91 -9.11
CA GLY A 42 -10.40 12.83 -7.68
C GLY A 42 -9.83 11.62 -6.95
N TYR A 43 -8.93 10.85 -7.57
CA TYR A 43 -8.21 9.80 -6.85
C TYR A 43 -7.06 10.40 -6.05
N SER A 44 -6.85 9.91 -4.83
CA SER A 44 -5.88 10.46 -3.89
C SER A 44 -4.96 9.43 -3.22
N TYR A 45 -5.17 8.14 -3.50
CA TYR A 45 -4.45 7.03 -2.87
C TYR A 45 -4.08 5.93 -3.88
N PHE A 46 -2.82 5.48 -3.88
CA PHE A 46 -2.34 4.43 -4.79
C PHE A 46 -1.51 3.37 -4.04
N ILE A 47 -1.66 2.08 -4.38
CA ILE A 47 -0.79 1.00 -3.90
C ILE A 47 -0.20 0.22 -5.08
N GLY A 48 1.13 0.23 -5.23
CA GLY A 48 1.81 -0.59 -6.25
C GLY A 48 2.31 -1.92 -5.68
N ARG A 49 2.29 -3.02 -6.45
CA ARG A 49 2.99 -4.25 -6.03
C ARG A 49 4.49 -4.00 -5.99
N VAL A 50 5.16 -4.37 -4.91
CA VAL A 50 6.62 -4.22 -4.77
C VAL A 50 7.34 -5.56 -4.63
N TYR A 51 6.59 -6.66 -4.49
CA TYR A 51 7.15 -8.01 -4.43
C TYR A 51 6.15 -9.03 -4.99
N HIS A 52 6.67 -10.00 -5.71
CA HIS A 52 5.91 -11.08 -6.31
C HIS A 52 5.87 -12.32 -5.44
N SER A 53 4.75 -13.05 -5.52
CA SER A 53 4.58 -14.35 -4.88
C SER A 53 5.45 -15.48 -5.46
N TYR A 54 6.26 -15.17 -6.49
CA TYR A 54 7.32 -16.07 -6.99
C TYR A 54 8.72 -15.73 -6.44
N GLY A 55 8.85 -14.75 -5.53
CA GLY A 55 10.08 -14.50 -4.78
C GLY A 55 11.00 -13.44 -5.37
N ALA A 56 10.46 -12.43 -6.06
CA ALA A 56 11.26 -11.34 -6.63
C ALA A 56 10.64 -9.97 -6.34
N VAL A 57 11.51 -8.95 -6.30
CA VAL A 57 11.10 -7.54 -6.26
C VAL A 57 10.39 -7.17 -7.56
N ASP A 58 9.26 -6.46 -7.44
CA ASP A 58 8.52 -5.92 -8.58
C ASP A 58 9.05 -4.51 -8.92
N THR A 59 9.99 -4.45 -9.87
CA THR A 59 10.58 -3.17 -10.31
C THR A 59 9.58 -2.28 -11.04
N GLN A 60 8.56 -2.87 -11.66
CA GLN A 60 7.52 -2.13 -12.38
C GLN A 60 6.63 -1.37 -11.39
N GLY A 61 6.19 -2.02 -10.32
CA GLY A 61 5.40 -1.34 -9.30
C GLY A 61 6.21 -0.31 -8.50
N ILE A 62 7.51 -0.53 -8.28
CA ILE A 62 8.42 0.51 -7.75
C ILE A 62 8.49 1.71 -8.70
N GLN A 63 8.55 1.50 -10.01
CA GLN A 63 8.51 2.59 -10.98
C GLN A 63 7.16 3.32 -10.97
N ASN A 64 6.04 2.61 -10.81
CA ASN A 64 4.72 3.21 -10.66
C ASN A 64 4.62 4.09 -9.40
N ILE A 65 5.20 3.68 -8.27
CA ILE A 65 5.29 4.50 -7.05
C ILE A 65 6.02 5.82 -7.33
N LYS A 66 7.14 5.77 -8.05
CA LYS A 66 7.89 6.98 -8.44
C LYS A 66 7.08 7.88 -9.36
N ASN A 67 6.36 7.30 -10.32
CA ASN A 67 5.49 8.04 -11.23
C ASN A 67 4.33 8.72 -10.49
N ALA A 68 3.70 8.03 -9.53
CA ALA A 68 2.65 8.58 -8.68
C ALA A 68 3.15 9.76 -7.83
N LYS A 69 4.30 9.61 -7.15
CA LYS A 69 4.95 10.70 -6.40
C LYS A 69 5.29 11.89 -7.30
N SER A 70 5.79 11.62 -8.50
CA SER A 70 6.11 12.66 -9.51
C SER A 70 4.87 13.39 -10.03
N ALA A 71 3.71 12.72 -10.07
CA ALA A 71 2.40 13.32 -10.35
C ALA A 71 1.81 14.08 -9.14
N GLY A 72 2.54 14.14 -8.02
CA GLY A 72 2.16 14.85 -6.81
C GLY A 72 1.18 14.10 -5.91
N TRP A 73 1.13 12.77 -5.98
CA TRP A 73 0.33 11.97 -5.04
C TRP A 73 1.03 11.93 -3.68
N SER A 74 0.32 12.30 -2.61
CA SER A 74 0.88 12.33 -1.25
C SER A 74 0.78 10.98 -0.54
N ASP A 75 -0.27 10.21 -0.83
CA ASP A 75 -0.53 8.91 -0.23
C ASP A 75 -0.29 7.78 -1.26
N VAL A 76 0.87 7.15 -1.14
CA VAL A 76 1.33 6.10 -2.05
C VAL A 76 1.91 4.95 -1.22
N GLY A 77 1.31 3.78 -1.29
CA GLY A 77 1.77 2.55 -0.66
C GLY A 77 2.47 1.61 -1.65
N GLY A 78 3.08 0.58 -1.08
CA GLY A 78 3.50 -0.62 -1.81
C GLY A 78 2.87 -1.85 -1.17
N TYR A 79 2.58 -2.91 -1.91
CA TYR A 79 2.17 -4.19 -1.34
C TYR A 79 3.13 -5.33 -1.69
N LEU A 80 3.41 -6.18 -0.71
CA LEU A 80 4.24 -7.37 -0.83
C LEU A 80 3.31 -8.58 -0.86
N PHE A 81 3.28 -9.30 -1.99
CA PHE A 81 2.59 -10.58 -2.10
C PHE A 81 3.61 -11.70 -1.80
N PRO A 82 3.55 -12.36 -0.63
CA PRO A 82 4.62 -13.26 -0.20
C PRO A 82 4.77 -14.49 -1.09
N CYS A 83 6.01 -14.90 -1.26
CA CYS A 83 6.34 -16.21 -1.82
C CYS A 83 6.42 -17.26 -0.72
N LEU A 84 5.73 -18.38 -0.91
CA LEU A 84 5.67 -19.49 0.06
C LEU A 84 6.32 -20.78 -0.47
N ALA A 85 6.91 -20.73 -1.67
CA ALA A 85 7.64 -21.86 -2.23
C ALA A 85 8.90 -22.15 -1.39
N SER A 86 9.34 -23.41 -1.36
CA SER A 86 10.45 -23.86 -0.51
C SER A 86 11.80 -23.20 -0.84
N ASN A 87 11.95 -22.62 -2.02
CA ASN A 87 13.14 -21.88 -2.44
C ASN A 87 13.08 -20.37 -2.10
N CYS A 88 11.95 -19.89 -1.57
CA CYS A 88 11.79 -18.51 -1.15
C CYS A 88 12.31 -18.31 0.28
N GLY A 89 12.80 -17.10 0.56
CA GLY A 89 13.32 -16.75 1.87
C GLY A 89 12.21 -16.59 2.92
N SER A 90 12.60 -16.39 4.18
CA SER A 90 11.66 -16.12 5.27
C SER A 90 10.84 -14.84 5.03
N GLY A 91 9.74 -14.67 5.77
CA GLY A 91 8.92 -13.47 5.70
C GLY A 91 9.72 -12.18 5.89
N ALA A 92 10.62 -12.15 6.88
CA ALA A 92 11.52 -11.02 7.10
C ALA A 92 12.47 -10.77 5.93
N SER A 93 13.03 -11.82 5.31
CA SER A 93 13.93 -11.62 4.16
C SER A 93 13.22 -11.03 2.95
N GLN A 94 11.94 -11.36 2.73
CA GLN A 94 11.13 -10.80 1.65
C GLN A 94 10.81 -9.33 1.91
N VAL A 95 10.48 -8.96 3.15
CA VAL A 95 10.30 -7.55 3.56
C VAL A 95 11.60 -6.76 3.44
N GLN A 96 12.73 -7.32 3.86
CA GLN A 96 14.04 -6.68 3.70
C GLN A 96 14.36 -6.41 2.23
N ALA A 97 14.13 -7.38 1.33
CA ALA A 97 14.36 -7.22 -0.09
C ALA A 97 13.54 -6.05 -0.68
N VAL A 98 12.31 -5.86 -0.22
CA VAL A 98 11.47 -4.70 -0.59
C VAL A 98 12.08 -3.39 -0.09
N HIS A 99 12.48 -3.31 1.18
CA HIS A 99 13.09 -2.10 1.74
C HIS A 99 14.38 -1.72 1.00
N ASP A 100 15.25 -2.70 0.76
CA ASP A 100 16.52 -2.49 0.04
C ASP A 100 16.25 -1.97 -1.37
N ALA A 101 15.30 -2.57 -2.08
CA ALA A 101 14.95 -2.15 -3.44
C ALA A 101 14.34 -0.75 -3.50
N LEU A 102 13.43 -0.42 -2.58
CA LEU A 102 12.85 0.93 -2.48
C LEU A 102 13.94 1.98 -2.22
N GLN A 103 14.83 1.71 -1.26
CA GLN A 103 15.95 2.58 -0.93
C GLN A 103 16.91 2.75 -2.10
N GLN A 104 17.34 1.64 -2.72
CA GLN A 104 18.29 1.65 -3.84
C GLN A 104 17.73 2.41 -5.05
N GLN A 105 16.42 2.32 -5.31
CA GLN A 105 15.78 2.96 -6.47
C GLN A 105 15.23 4.36 -6.19
N GLY A 106 15.39 4.87 -4.95
CA GLY A 106 14.90 6.18 -4.53
C GLY A 106 13.38 6.29 -4.52
N ALA A 107 12.67 5.19 -4.25
CA ALA A 107 11.22 5.18 -4.15
C ALA A 107 10.77 5.29 -2.68
N GLN A 108 9.72 6.06 -2.42
CA GLN A 108 9.20 6.30 -1.08
C GLN A 108 7.73 5.90 -1.01
N ILE A 109 7.39 5.11 0.01
CA ILE A 109 6.02 4.69 0.30
C ILE A 109 5.60 5.16 1.70
N ASN A 110 4.31 5.41 1.87
CA ASN A 110 3.69 5.74 3.15
C ASN A 110 3.41 4.48 3.99
N THR A 111 3.11 3.38 3.32
CA THR A 111 2.72 2.12 3.96
C THR A 111 3.16 0.95 3.08
N LEU A 112 3.77 -0.05 3.71
CA LEU A 112 3.97 -1.37 3.12
C LEU A 112 2.79 -2.27 3.55
N TRP A 113 1.99 -2.70 2.59
CA TRP A 113 0.87 -3.62 2.79
C TRP A 113 1.35 -5.06 2.61
N LEU A 114 0.88 -5.95 3.48
CA LEU A 114 1.15 -7.38 3.37
C LEU A 114 -0.09 -8.02 2.71
N ASP A 115 0.06 -8.49 1.49
CA ASP A 115 -1.03 -9.03 0.69
C ASP A 115 -1.23 -10.51 0.98
N ILE A 116 -2.03 -10.80 2.00
CA ILE A 116 -2.26 -12.15 2.53
C ILE A 116 -3.54 -12.73 1.94
N GLU A 117 -3.39 -13.48 0.86
CA GLU A 117 -4.49 -14.10 0.11
C GLU A 117 -4.43 -15.63 0.13
N THR A 118 -5.51 -16.31 -0.26
CA THR A 118 -5.54 -17.79 -0.39
C THR A 118 -4.70 -18.27 -1.58
N TYR A 119 -3.37 -18.26 -1.43
CA TYR A 119 -2.41 -18.63 -2.47
C TYR A 119 -1.19 -19.33 -1.87
N HIS A 120 -1.01 -20.62 -2.15
CA HIS A 120 0.11 -21.48 -1.73
C HIS A 120 0.38 -21.62 -0.22
N TRP A 121 -0.52 -21.17 0.66
CA TRP A 121 -0.36 -21.36 2.10
C TRP A 121 -0.38 -22.84 2.49
N PRO A 122 0.60 -23.32 3.28
CA PRO A 122 0.56 -24.68 3.81
C PRO A 122 -0.57 -24.82 4.84
N SER A 123 -0.94 -26.06 5.14
CA SER A 123 -2.06 -26.38 6.04
C SER A 123 -1.83 -25.97 7.51
N SER A 124 -0.56 -25.81 7.92
CA SER A 124 -0.20 -25.45 9.29
C SER A 124 -0.47 -23.97 9.56
N GLN A 125 -1.59 -23.66 10.24
CA GLN A 125 -1.88 -22.28 10.63
C GLN A 125 -0.80 -21.69 11.54
N THR A 126 -0.20 -22.49 12.43
CA THR A 126 0.90 -22.06 13.29
C THR A 126 2.11 -21.60 12.47
N SER A 127 2.47 -22.33 11.42
CA SER A 127 3.56 -21.94 10.51
C SER A 127 3.22 -20.67 9.73
N ASN A 128 1.96 -20.53 9.29
CA ASN A 128 1.49 -19.36 8.56
C ASN A 128 1.53 -18.10 9.44
N GLN A 129 1.05 -18.22 10.69
CA GLN A 129 1.12 -17.14 11.68
C GLN A 129 2.56 -16.72 11.97
N ALA A 130 3.47 -17.69 12.16
CA ALA A 130 4.88 -17.40 12.38
C ALA A 130 5.51 -16.66 11.19
N PHE A 131 5.19 -17.07 9.96
CA PHE A 131 5.68 -16.42 8.74
C PHE A 131 5.16 -14.97 8.61
N ILE A 132 3.86 -14.75 8.83
CA ILE A 132 3.25 -13.40 8.80
C ILE A 132 3.85 -12.54 9.92
N GLN A 133 4.05 -13.09 11.12
CA GLN A 133 4.66 -12.37 12.23
C GLN A 133 6.11 -11.96 11.92
N ASP A 134 6.87 -12.81 11.22
CA ASP A 134 8.22 -12.50 10.74
C ASP A 134 8.20 -11.28 9.78
N MET A 135 7.24 -11.24 8.85
CA MET A 135 7.03 -10.09 7.96
C MET A 135 6.70 -8.81 8.75
N VAL A 136 5.71 -8.89 9.66
CA VAL A 136 5.26 -7.74 10.46
C VAL A 136 6.37 -7.20 11.35
N ASN A 137 7.17 -8.07 11.96
CA ASN A 137 8.29 -7.65 12.80
C ASN A 137 9.37 -6.94 11.99
N LYS A 138 9.57 -7.34 10.73
CA LYS A 138 10.57 -6.73 9.87
C LYS A 138 10.12 -5.41 9.23
N ALA A 139 8.81 -5.21 9.06
CA ALA A 139 8.24 -4.01 8.44
C ALA A 139 8.13 -2.80 9.38
N LYS A 140 8.33 -3.00 10.70
CA LYS A 140 8.37 -1.96 11.73
C LYS A 140 9.74 -1.29 11.79
#